data_AF-A0A8T4PS81-F1
#
_entry.id   AF-A0A8T4PS81-F1
#
_cell.length_a   1.000
_cell.length_b   1.000
_cell.length_c   1.000
_cell.angle_alpha   90.00
_cell.angle_beta   90.00
_cell.angle_gamma   90.00
#
_symmetry.space_group_name_H-M   'P 1'
#
loop_
_entity.id
_entity.type
_entity.pdbx_description
1 polymer ?
#
loop_
_entity_poly.entity_id
_entity_poly.type
_entity_poly.pdbx_seq_one_letter_code
_entity_poly.pdbx_strand_id
1 'polypeptide(L)'
;MANNDILFEFSASEINHFKKDFTQMIMVGAEIDRYYGEAQHDLDTFIPKFEKLAEKFNKKYGGIKIKTKKTIDSFKVRVFVREKSIKDFFASSASRIPGLKAVGRTNFNQIEISDAENFARFLDSLLDKIHISYLDTESGTSTIAAVYDRNEKMVELVYNPAEMMNENSAGFRICAFYALKNGFDRKIEIYGTASAFGFSNILDEIEKREWYDKFNPRFLE
;
A
#
# COMPACT_ATOMS: atom_id res chain seq x y z
N MET A 1 -18.51 20.65 7.83
CA MET A 1 -18.17 19.30 8.30
C MET A 1 -16.67 19.17 8.13
N ALA A 2 -15.90 19.00 9.21
CA ALA A 2 -14.46 18.86 9.10
C ALA A 2 -14.14 17.53 8.41
N ASN A 3 -13.38 17.58 7.31
CA ASN A 3 -12.88 16.38 6.64
C ASN A 3 -11.92 15.66 7.59
N ASN A 4 -12.44 14.72 8.39
CA ASN A 4 -11.69 13.87 9.31
C ASN A 4 -10.93 12.77 8.56
N ASP A 5 -10.30 13.08 7.44
CA ASP A 5 -9.45 12.12 6.75
C ASP A 5 -8.15 11.88 7.56
N ILE A 6 -7.63 10.65 7.53
CA ILE A 6 -6.41 10.30 8.26
C ILE A 6 -5.17 11.08 7.82
N LEU A 7 -5.20 11.67 6.62
CA LEU A 7 -4.10 12.46 6.09
C LEU A 7 -4.25 13.96 6.32
N PHE A 8 -5.34 14.42 6.94
CA PHE A 8 -5.61 15.85 7.15
C PHE A 8 -4.50 16.57 7.92
N GLU A 9 -3.77 15.86 8.78
CA GLU A 9 -2.67 16.40 9.58
C GLU A 9 -1.35 16.61 8.80
N PHE A 10 -1.25 16.12 7.56
CA PHE A 10 -0.04 16.24 6.74
C PHE A 10 -0.19 17.26 5.63
N SER A 11 0.92 17.93 5.28
CA SER A 11 0.92 18.82 4.13
C SER A 11 0.83 18.05 2.81
N ALA A 12 0.17 18.64 1.80
CA ALA A 12 0.09 18.06 0.45
C ALA A 12 1.49 17.77 -0.13
N SER A 13 2.49 18.58 0.22
CA SER A 13 3.89 18.38 -0.17
C SER A 13 4.47 17.08 0.39
N GLU A 14 4.20 16.76 1.66
CA GLU A 14 4.68 15.54 2.30
C GLU A 14 3.99 14.29 1.75
N ILE A 15 2.68 14.38 1.54
CA ILE A 15 1.89 13.32 0.91
C ILE A 15 2.42 13.05 -0.50
N ASN A 16 2.65 14.10 -1.30
CA ASN A 16 3.20 13.97 -2.65
C ASN A 16 4.64 13.45 -2.66
N HIS A 17 5.47 13.84 -1.68
CA HIS A 17 6.81 13.28 -1.53
C HIS A 17 6.74 11.77 -1.29
N PHE A 18 5.93 11.34 -0.31
CA PHE A 18 5.72 9.93 -0.02
C PHE A 18 5.14 9.20 -1.23
N LYS A 19 4.15 9.79 -1.92
CA LYS A 19 3.53 9.22 -3.12
C LYS A 19 4.60 8.82 -4.13
N LYS A 20 5.47 9.76 -4.53
CA LYS A 20 6.54 9.50 -5.51
C LYS A 20 7.45 8.37 -5.09
N ASP A 21 7.93 8.40 -3.86
CA ASP A 21 8.84 7.37 -3.35
C ASP A 21 8.14 6.00 -3.30
N PHE A 22 6.92 5.95 -2.75
CA PHE A 22 6.19 4.70 -2.54
C PHE A 22 5.70 4.07 -3.84
N THR A 23 5.09 4.83 -4.75
CA THR A 23 4.61 4.27 -6.03
C THR A 23 5.76 3.72 -6.86
N GLN A 24 6.91 4.42 -6.86
CA GLN A 24 8.10 3.93 -7.54
C GLN A 24 8.64 2.63 -6.91
N MET A 25 8.60 2.49 -5.58
CA MET A 25 8.94 1.23 -4.91
C MET A 25 8.03 0.07 -5.32
N ILE A 26 6.71 0.30 -5.34
CA ILE A 26 5.73 -0.71 -5.73
C ILE A 26 5.90 -1.10 -7.20
N MET A 27 6.10 -0.11 -8.09
CA MET A 27 6.31 -0.34 -9.51
C MET A 27 7.57 -1.16 -9.80
N VAL A 28 8.71 -0.79 -9.22
CA VAL A 28 9.96 -1.55 -9.37
C VAL A 28 9.78 -2.98 -8.84
N GLY A 29 9.08 -3.14 -7.72
CA GLY A 29 8.74 -4.44 -7.16
C GLY A 29 7.92 -5.34 -8.10
N ALA A 30 6.88 -4.78 -8.71
CA ALA A 30 6.02 -5.48 -9.65
C ALA A 30 6.77 -5.88 -10.93
N GLU A 31 7.66 -5.03 -11.44
CA GLU A 31 8.47 -5.35 -12.62
C GLU A 31 9.49 -6.45 -12.35
N ILE A 32 10.11 -6.46 -11.16
CA ILE A 32 10.98 -7.57 -10.75
C ILE A 32 10.17 -8.86 -10.65
N ASP A 33 8.94 -8.83 -10.13
CA ASP A 33 8.05 -10.01 -10.10
C ASP A 33 7.74 -10.54 -11.50
N ARG A 34 7.44 -9.63 -12.44
CA ARG A 34 7.22 -10.00 -13.85
C ARG A 34 8.48 -10.63 -14.47
N TYR A 35 9.64 -9.98 -14.31
CA TYR A 35 10.92 -10.53 -14.77
C TYR A 35 11.21 -11.90 -14.15
N TYR A 36 10.82 -12.09 -12.88
CA TYR A 36 10.95 -13.36 -12.16
C TYR A 36 10.12 -14.47 -12.81
N GLY A 37 8.86 -14.18 -13.13
CA GLY A 37 7.97 -15.10 -13.86
C GLY A 37 8.45 -15.42 -15.28
N GLU A 38 9.16 -14.49 -15.92
CA GLU A 38 9.75 -14.66 -17.26
C GLU A 38 11.15 -15.30 -17.25
N ALA A 39 11.70 -15.60 -16.06
CA ALA A 39 13.06 -16.15 -15.89
C ALA A 39 14.16 -15.31 -16.57
N GLN A 40 14.03 -13.98 -16.53
CA GLN A 40 15.01 -13.06 -17.11
C GLN A 40 16.38 -13.14 -16.40
N HIS A 41 17.47 -13.07 -17.16
CA HIS A 41 18.82 -13.24 -16.62
C HIS A 41 19.27 -12.12 -15.66
N ASP A 42 18.71 -10.92 -15.77
CA ASP A 42 19.16 -9.75 -14.99
C ASP A 42 18.67 -9.74 -13.53
N LEU A 43 17.87 -10.73 -13.11
CA LEU A 43 17.31 -10.84 -11.76
C LEU A 43 18.36 -10.89 -10.66
N ASP A 44 19.51 -11.53 -10.93
CA ASP A 44 20.65 -11.59 -10.01
C ASP A 44 21.24 -10.21 -9.71
N THR A 45 21.03 -9.25 -10.60
CA THR A 45 21.41 -7.86 -10.40
C THR A 45 20.29 -7.05 -9.77
N PHE A 46 19.04 -7.20 -10.25
CA PHE A 46 17.94 -6.36 -9.81
C PHE A 46 17.49 -6.65 -8.39
N ILE A 47 17.41 -7.92 -7.98
CA ILE A 47 16.86 -8.23 -6.67
C ILE A 47 17.73 -7.69 -5.52
N PRO A 48 19.06 -7.93 -5.48
CA PRO A 48 19.90 -7.38 -4.41
C PRO A 48 19.90 -5.84 -4.41
N LYS A 49 19.79 -5.21 -5.59
CA LYS A 49 19.67 -3.75 -5.70
C LYS A 49 18.36 -3.26 -5.09
N PHE A 50 17.25 -3.97 -5.33
CA PHE A 50 15.96 -3.62 -4.77
C PHE A 50 15.88 -3.84 -3.26
N GLU A 51 16.48 -4.92 -2.75
CA GLU A 51 16.55 -5.17 -1.31
C GLU A 51 17.30 -4.03 -0.58
N LYS A 52 18.43 -3.57 -1.12
CA LYS A 52 19.15 -2.38 -0.62
C LYS A 52 18.31 -1.10 -0.70
N LEU A 53 17.52 -0.94 -1.76
CA LEU A 53 16.61 0.20 -1.90
C LEU A 53 15.48 0.14 -0.86
N ALA A 54 14.91 -1.04 -0.60
CA ALA A 54 13.91 -1.25 0.43
C ALA A 54 14.47 -0.95 1.83
N GLU A 55 15.73 -1.31 2.12
CA GLU A 55 16.40 -0.91 3.36
C GLU A 55 16.48 0.62 3.52
N LYS A 56 16.85 1.34 2.45
CA LYS A 56 16.84 2.82 2.46
C LYS A 56 15.43 3.37 2.70
N PHE A 57 14.43 2.81 2.03
CA PHE A 57 13.03 3.21 2.22
C PHE A 57 12.58 3.02 3.67
N ASN A 58 12.90 1.86 4.25
CA ASN A 58 12.57 1.52 5.65
C ASN A 58 13.29 2.42 6.66
N LYS A 59 14.49 2.89 6.32
CA LYS A 59 15.22 3.88 7.12
C LYS A 59 14.60 5.26 7.02
N LYS A 60 14.12 5.63 5.82
CA LYS A 60 13.47 6.93 5.57
C LYS A 60 12.12 7.05 6.28
N TYR A 61 11.28 6.03 6.17
CA TYR A 61 9.92 6.03 6.67
C TYR A 61 9.75 5.05 7.83
N GLY A 62 9.94 5.54 9.06
CA GLY A 62 10.04 4.68 10.23
C GLY A 62 8.76 3.91 10.58
N GLY A 63 7.57 4.34 10.15
CA GLY A 63 6.31 3.67 10.49
C GLY A 63 5.82 2.61 9.50
N ILE A 64 6.51 2.45 8.37
CA ILE A 64 6.22 1.46 7.33
C ILE A 64 7.47 0.60 7.07
N LYS A 65 7.28 -0.61 6.56
CA LYS A 65 8.38 -1.51 6.19
C LYS A 65 8.03 -2.25 4.91
N ILE A 66 8.91 -2.17 3.93
CA ILE A 66 8.89 -2.97 2.71
C ILE A 66 9.83 -4.16 2.88
N LYS A 67 9.37 -5.35 2.52
CA LYS A 67 10.19 -6.56 2.41
C LYS A 67 9.93 -7.27 1.10
N THR A 68 10.87 -8.10 0.70
CA THR A 68 10.73 -9.02 -0.43
C THR A 68 10.47 -10.43 0.11
N LYS A 69 9.71 -11.24 -0.64
CA LYS A 69 9.57 -12.67 -0.41
C LYS A 69 9.69 -13.39 -1.74
N LYS A 70 10.72 -14.20 -1.87
CA LYS A 70 10.92 -15.09 -3.01
C LYS A 70 10.20 -16.40 -2.75
N THR A 71 9.49 -16.88 -3.75
CA THR A 71 8.99 -18.25 -3.85
C THR A 71 9.44 -18.81 -5.20
N ILE A 72 9.22 -20.11 -5.43
CA ILE A 72 9.55 -20.76 -6.70
C ILE A 72 8.94 -20.01 -7.89
N ASP A 73 7.71 -19.49 -7.74
CA ASP A 73 6.94 -18.91 -8.84
C ASP A 73 6.81 -17.38 -8.80
N SER A 74 7.37 -16.70 -7.79
CA SER A 74 7.15 -15.25 -7.64
C SER A 74 8.16 -14.54 -6.75
N PHE A 75 8.31 -13.24 -7.01
CA PHE A 75 8.99 -12.27 -6.18
C PHE A 75 7.96 -11.25 -5.65
N LYS A 76 7.56 -11.41 -4.39
CA LYS A 76 6.52 -10.55 -3.79
C LYS A 76 7.10 -9.43 -2.97
N VAL A 77 6.65 -8.20 -3.24
CA VAL A 77 6.84 -7.06 -2.35
C VAL A 77 5.75 -7.07 -1.28
N ARG A 78 6.15 -7.16 -0.02
CA ARG A 78 5.27 -7.16 1.15
C ARG A 78 5.37 -5.81 1.85
N VAL A 79 4.23 -5.24 2.23
CA VAL A 79 4.14 -3.93 2.89
C VAL A 79 3.58 -4.13 4.29
N PHE A 80 4.32 -3.64 5.28
CA PHE A 80 3.94 -3.71 6.68
C PHE A 80 3.83 -2.32 7.28
N VAL A 81 2.87 -2.14 8.17
CA VAL A 81 2.75 -0.97 9.03
C VAL A 81 3.07 -1.34 10.46
N ARG A 82 3.71 -0.42 11.19
CA ARG A 82 4.13 -0.63 12.58
C ARG A 82 2.95 -0.50 13.53
N GLU A 83 2.19 -1.59 13.64
CA GLU A 83 1.15 -1.77 14.66
C GLU A 83 1.28 -3.10 15.38
N LYS A 84 0.82 -3.11 16.64
CA LYS A 84 0.96 -4.25 17.55
C LYS A 84 -0.17 -5.27 17.41
N SER A 85 -1.31 -4.86 16.85
CA SER A 85 -2.47 -5.71 16.64
C SER A 85 -3.35 -5.18 15.52
N ILE A 86 -4.25 -6.03 15.01
CA ILE A 86 -5.25 -5.58 14.03
C ILE A 86 -6.27 -4.62 14.66
N LYS A 87 -6.55 -4.75 15.97
CA LYS A 87 -7.42 -3.81 16.69
C LYS A 87 -6.82 -2.41 16.72
N ASP A 88 -5.54 -2.30 17.06
CA ASP A 88 -4.83 -1.01 17.10
C ASP A 88 -4.72 -0.40 15.70
N PHE A 89 -4.39 -1.22 14.70
CA PHE A 89 -4.41 -0.83 13.30
C PHE A 89 -5.77 -0.27 12.87
N PHE A 90 -6.85 -0.99 13.17
CA PHE A 90 -8.19 -0.55 12.83
C PHE A 90 -8.54 0.77 13.52
N ALA A 91 -8.37 0.85 14.84
CA ALA A 91 -8.76 2.00 15.64
C ALA A 91 -7.94 3.27 15.31
N SER A 92 -6.65 3.13 15.04
CA SER A 92 -5.74 4.26 14.83
C SER A 92 -5.72 4.80 13.40
N SER A 93 -6.10 3.98 12.41
CA SER A 93 -6.00 4.32 10.99
C SER A 93 -7.25 3.93 10.20
N ALA A 94 -7.54 2.63 10.05
CA ALA A 94 -8.52 2.17 9.07
C ALA A 94 -9.96 2.66 9.36
N SER A 95 -10.34 2.83 10.62
CA SER A 95 -11.64 3.34 11.04
C SER A 95 -11.85 4.84 10.77
N ARG A 96 -10.76 5.58 10.58
CA ARG A 96 -10.75 7.04 10.38
C ARG A 96 -10.80 7.42 8.90
N ILE A 97 -10.76 6.45 7.98
CA ILE A 97 -10.90 6.73 6.55
C ILE A 97 -12.40 6.93 6.25
N PRO A 98 -12.78 8.04 5.60
CA PRO A 98 -14.16 8.28 5.21
C PRO A 98 -14.73 7.15 4.35
N GLY A 99 -16.04 6.94 4.46
CA GLY A 99 -16.73 5.94 3.65
C GLY A 99 -16.60 4.50 4.15
N LEU A 100 -16.06 4.25 5.35
CA LEU A 100 -16.08 2.92 5.96
C LEU A 100 -17.50 2.33 5.90
N LYS A 101 -17.66 1.21 5.21
CA LYS A 101 -18.97 0.59 4.94
C LYS A 101 -19.15 -0.70 5.73
N ALA A 102 -18.15 -1.57 5.68
CA ALA A 102 -18.27 -2.90 6.25
C ALA A 102 -16.89 -3.50 6.58
N VAL A 103 -16.92 -4.50 7.46
CA VAL A 103 -15.75 -5.27 7.89
C VAL A 103 -16.03 -6.77 7.79
N GLY A 104 -14.98 -7.58 7.85
CA GLY A 104 -15.12 -9.03 7.92
C GLY A 104 -13.84 -9.75 8.28
N ARG A 105 -13.96 -10.98 8.76
CA ARG A 105 -12.80 -11.79 9.18
C ARG A 105 -12.24 -12.62 8.03
N THR A 106 -13.13 -13.21 7.24
CA THR A 106 -12.80 -14.10 6.13
C THR A 106 -12.95 -13.43 4.77
N ASN A 107 -13.99 -12.62 4.61
CA ASN A 107 -14.35 -11.96 3.36
C ASN A 107 -14.73 -10.49 3.60
N PHE A 108 -14.76 -9.71 2.52
CA PHE A 108 -15.28 -8.34 2.51
C PHE A 108 -16.80 -8.31 2.74
N ASN A 109 -17.32 -7.16 3.20
CA ASN A 109 -18.75 -6.89 3.36
C ASN A 109 -19.51 -7.91 4.25
N GLN A 110 -18.86 -8.45 5.29
CA GLN A 110 -19.49 -9.44 6.17
C GLN A 110 -20.41 -8.79 7.21
N ILE A 111 -19.99 -7.67 7.80
CA ILE A 111 -20.70 -6.93 8.83
C ILE A 111 -20.68 -5.47 8.44
N GLU A 112 -21.86 -4.91 8.17
CA GLU A 112 -22.00 -3.48 7.89
C GLU A 112 -21.83 -2.65 9.16
N ILE A 113 -21.28 -1.44 9.04
CA ILE A 113 -21.15 -0.53 10.18
C ILE A 113 -22.49 -0.01 10.71
N SER A 114 -23.55 -0.09 9.90
CA SER A 114 -24.93 0.26 10.26
C SER A 114 -25.49 -0.68 11.33
N ASP A 115 -24.99 -1.91 11.40
CA ASP A 115 -25.32 -2.89 12.44
C ASP A 115 -24.37 -2.73 13.64
N ALA A 116 -24.61 -1.70 14.44
CA ALA A 116 -23.72 -1.28 15.52
C ALA A 116 -23.42 -2.40 16.54
N GLU A 117 -24.41 -3.26 16.85
CA GLU A 117 -24.24 -4.33 17.83
C GLU A 117 -23.32 -5.44 17.30
N ASN A 118 -23.58 -5.93 16.08
CA ASN A 118 -22.73 -6.96 15.49
C ASN A 118 -21.34 -6.42 15.14
N PHE A 119 -21.26 -5.15 14.74
CA PHE A 119 -19.99 -4.47 14.49
C PHE A 119 -19.13 -4.37 15.76
N ALA A 120 -19.71 -3.96 16.90
CA ALA A 120 -18.98 -3.90 18.17
C ALA A 120 -18.46 -5.28 18.60
N ARG A 121 -19.34 -6.30 18.57
CA ARG A 121 -18.97 -7.69 18.89
C ARG A 121 -17.88 -8.24 17.95
N PHE A 122 -17.90 -7.83 16.69
CA PHE A 122 -16.86 -8.19 15.72
C PHE A 122 -15.50 -7.60 16.09
N LEU A 123 -15.47 -6.30 16.42
CA LEU A 123 -14.23 -5.63 16.83
C LEU A 123 -13.65 -6.25 18.11
N ASP A 124 -14.50 -6.64 19.06
CA ASP A 124 -14.07 -7.31 20.29
C ASP A 124 -13.46 -8.69 20.02
N SER A 125 -13.95 -9.40 19.01
CA SER A 125 -13.45 -10.73 18.63
C SER A 125 -12.34 -10.70 17.58
N LEU A 126 -11.85 -9.53 17.20
CA LEU A 126 -10.79 -9.36 16.20
C LEU A 126 -9.44 -9.88 16.71
N LEU A 127 -8.80 -10.74 15.91
CA LEU A 127 -7.52 -11.38 16.25
C LEU A 127 -6.43 -10.90 15.29
N ASP A 128 -6.18 -11.70 14.25
CA ASP A 128 -4.99 -11.56 13.39
C ASP A 128 -5.33 -11.11 11.97
N LYS A 129 -6.61 -10.96 11.60
CA LYS A 129 -7.00 -10.58 10.24
C LYS A 129 -8.26 -9.73 10.22
N ILE A 130 -8.28 -8.75 9.30
CA ILE A 130 -9.47 -7.99 8.95
C ILE A 130 -9.53 -7.75 7.43
N HIS A 131 -10.75 -7.73 6.91
CA HIS A 131 -11.12 -7.22 5.59
C HIS A 131 -12.00 -6.01 5.82
N ILE A 132 -11.74 -4.92 5.09
CA ILE A 132 -12.46 -3.66 5.25
C ILE A 132 -12.88 -3.17 3.88
N SER A 133 -14.11 -2.70 3.79
CA SER A 133 -14.68 -2.13 2.58
C SER A 133 -15.09 -0.69 2.85
N TYR A 134 -14.76 0.18 1.91
CA TYR A 134 -15.06 1.60 1.90
C TYR A 134 -15.90 1.91 0.66
N LEU A 135 -16.83 2.83 0.81
CA LEU A 135 -17.61 3.42 -0.26
C LEU A 135 -17.20 4.89 -0.40
N ASP A 136 -16.54 5.20 -1.50
CA ASP A 136 -16.15 6.54 -1.89
C ASP A 136 -17.03 6.99 -3.06
N THR A 137 -17.51 8.24 -2.99
CA THR A 137 -18.45 8.78 -3.96
C THR A 137 -17.83 9.06 -5.33
N GLU A 138 -16.50 9.22 -5.40
CA GLU A 138 -15.76 9.58 -6.62
C GLU A 138 -15.07 8.36 -7.24
N SER A 139 -14.51 7.49 -6.40
CA SER A 139 -13.69 6.34 -6.81
C SER A 139 -14.36 4.98 -6.65
N GLY A 140 -15.59 4.94 -6.12
CA GLY A 140 -16.37 3.72 -5.96
C GLY A 140 -15.99 2.93 -4.71
N THR A 141 -15.90 1.60 -4.81
CA THR A 141 -15.58 0.76 -3.64
C THR A 141 -14.08 0.55 -3.52
N SER A 142 -13.50 0.93 -2.38
CA SER A 142 -12.11 0.60 -2.02
C SER A 142 -12.11 -0.53 -0.99
N THR A 143 -11.16 -1.46 -1.07
CA THR A 143 -11.04 -2.55 -0.11
C THR A 143 -9.63 -2.70 0.42
N ILE A 144 -9.47 -3.15 1.66
CA ILE A 144 -8.18 -3.51 2.22
C ILE A 144 -8.30 -4.83 2.99
N ALA A 145 -7.30 -5.69 2.86
CA ALA A 145 -7.10 -6.79 3.79
C ALA A 145 -5.83 -6.54 4.58
N ALA A 146 -5.89 -6.76 5.90
CA ALA A 146 -4.75 -6.60 6.78
C ALA A 146 -4.61 -7.83 7.69
N VAL A 147 -3.37 -8.27 7.90
CA VAL A 147 -3.02 -9.48 8.65
C VAL A 147 -1.90 -9.16 9.63
N TYR A 148 -2.01 -9.59 10.88
CA TYR A 148 -0.94 -9.48 11.85
C TYR A 148 0.09 -10.58 11.61
N ASP A 149 1.27 -10.21 11.14
CA ASP A 149 2.38 -11.12 10.96
C ASP A 149 3.12 -11.28 12.29
N ARG A 150 2.97 -12.45 12.91
CA ARG A 150 3.57 -12.78 14.21
C ARG A 150 5.10 -12.82 14.19
N ASN A 151 5.71 -13.08 13.03
CA ASN A 151 7.16 -13.14 12.89
C ASN A 151 7.74 -11.72 12.82
N GLU A 152 7.11 -10.84 12.04
CA GLU A 152 7.51 -9.43 11.95
C GLU A 152 7.01 -8.60 13.15
N LYS A 153 6.00 -9.09 13.87
CA LYS A 153 5.26 -8.36 14.91
C LYS A 153 4.70 -7.03 14.39
N MET A 154 4.19 -7.06 13.16
CA MET A 154 3.65 -5.91 12.42
C MET A 154 2.40 -6.32 11.67
N VAL A 155 1.60 -5.35 11.24
CA VAL A 155 0.45 -5.60 10.38
C VAL A 155 0.89 -5.52 8.93
N GLU A 156 0.74 -6.63 8.19
CA GLU A 156 0.90 -6.68 6.74
C GLU A 156 -0.39 -6.22 6.06
N LEU A 157 -0.25 -5.37 5.05
CA LEU A 157 -1.33 -5.06 4.12
C LEU A 157 -1.27 -6.05 2.97
N VAL A 158 -2.38 -6.71 2.69
CA VAL A 158 -2.57 -7.56 1.51
C VAL A 158 -3.22 -6.69 0.44
N TYR A 159 -2.56 -6.56 -0.70
CA TYR A 159 -2.90 -5.54 -1.68
C TYR A 159 -2.75 -6.00 -3.12
N ASN A 160 -3.46 -5.33 -4.01
CA ASN A 160 -3.16 -5.28 -5.43
C ASN A 160 -2.25 -4.06 -5.70
N PRO A 161 -1.11 -4.20 -6.41
CA PRO A 161 -0.23 -3.07 -6.74
C PRO A 161 -0.97 -1.87 -7.34
N ALA A 162 -1.96 -2.10 -8.20
CA ALA A 162 -2.75 -1.03 -8.82
C ALA A 162 -3.53 -0.20 -7.79
N GLU A 163 -4.05 -0.84 -6.74
CA GLU A 163 -4.75 -0.13 -5.66
C GLU A 163 -3.77 0.72 -4.85
N MET A 164 -2.61 0.17 -4.48
CA MET A 164 -1.59 0.91 -3.73
C MET A 164 -0.99 2.10 -4.47
N MET A 165 -1.08 2.13 -5.80
CA MET A 165 -0.67 3.28 -6.61
C MET A 165 -1.74 4.38 -6.72
N ASN A 166 -3.00 4.05 -6.42
CA ASN A 166 -4.08 5.04 -6.37
C ASN A 166 -4.05 5.78 -5.02
N GLU A 167 -3.79 7.09 -5.04
CA GLU A 167 -3.68 7.92 -3.84
C GLU A 167 -5.00 8.03 -3.06
N ASN A 168 -6.12 7.82 -3.73
CA ASN A 168 -7.44 7.81 -3.09
C ASN A 168 -7.75 6.49 -2.41
N SER A 169 -7.01 5.42 -2.70
CA SER A 169 -7.24 4.11 -2.08
C SER A 169 -6.99 4.13 -0.57
N ALA A 170 -7.77 3.34 0.15
CA ALA A 170 -7.56 3.17 1.59
C ALA A 170 -6.15 2.59 1.89
N GLY A 171 -5.64 1.71 1.04
CA GLY A 171 -4.29 1.14 1.17
C GLY A 171 -3.19 2.21 1.13
N PHE A 172 -3.24 3.10 0.13
CA PHE A 172 -2.29 4.21 0.03
C PHE A 172 -2.41 5.15 1.22
N ARG A 173 -3.63 5.57 1.59
CA ARG A 173 -3.85 6.51 2.70
C ARG A 173 -3.28 5.96 4.01
N ILE A 174 -3.47 4.67 4.28
CA ILE A 174 -2.88 4.01 5.46
C ILE A 174 -1.36 4.03 5.38
N CYS A 175 -0.77 3.65 4.25
CA CYS A 175 0.68 3.65 4.10
C CYS A 175 1.27 5.06 4.31
N ALA A 176 0.64 6.08 3.74
CA ALA A 176 1.03 7.48 3.91
C ALA A 176 0.92 7.93 5.37
N PHE A 177 -0.19 7.63 6.05
CA PHE A 177 -0.36 7.94 7.47
C PHE A 177 0.77 7.34 8.32
N TYR A 178 1.06 6.04 8.15
CA TYR A 178 2.15 5.40 8.91
C TYR A 178 3.53 5.91 8.53
N ALA A 179 3.77 6.23 7.27
CA ALA A 179 5.04 6.75 6.80
C ALA A 179 5.34 8.15 7.36
N LEU A 180 4.30 8.97 7.55
CA LEU A 180 4.44 10.40 7.86
C LEU A 180 4.18 10.73 9.34
N LYS A 181 3.39 9.95 10.09
CA LYS A 181 2.95 10.29 11.47
C LYS A 181 4.07 10.55 12.48
N ASN A 182 5.29 10.06 12.23
CA ASN A 182 6.46 10.26 13.08
C ASN A 182 7.57 11.11 12.42
N GLY A 183 7.27 11.75 11.29
CA GLY A 183 8.26 12.38 10.41
C GLY A 183 9.09 11.37 9.61
N PHE A 184 9.86 11.87 8.64
CA PHE A 184 10.70 11.06 7.76
C PHE A 184 12.01 11.78 7.39
N ASP A 185 13.04 11.00 7.04
CA ASP A 185 14.35 11.56 6.68
C ASP A 185 14.38 12.03 5.21
N ARG A 186 14.22 13.34 5.01
CA ARG A 186 14.24 13.97 3.68
C ARG A 186 15.60 13.84 2.96
N LYS A 187 16.69 13.53 3.65
CA LYS A 187 18.03 13.38 3.05
C LYS A 187 18.19 12.05 2.32
N ILE A 188 17.37 11.05 2.64
CA ILE A 188 17.41 9.76 1.97
C ILE A 188 16.67 9.88 0.63
N GLU A 189 17.42 9.75 -0.45
CA GLU A 189 16.88 9.71 -1.80
C GLU A 189 16.34 8.28 -2.08
N ILE A 190 15.07 8.18 -2.48
CA ILE A 190 14.43 6.93 -2.92
C ILE A 190 14.03 7.01 -4.39
N TYR A 191 13.20 7.99 -4.76
CA TYR A 191 12.63 8.10 -6.11
C TYR A 191 13.66 8.02 -7.24
N GLY A 192 14.74 8.81 -7.18
CA GLY A 192 15.82 8.81 -8.17
C GLY A 192 16.59 7.50 -8.21
N THR A 193 16.89 6.92 -7.04
CA THR A 193 17.56 5.61 -6.94
C THR A 193 16.69 4.49 -7.54
N ALA A 194 15.38 4.56 -7.29
CA ALA A 194 14.40 3.62 -7.80
C ALA A 194 14.13 3.82 -9.31
N SER A 195 14.17 5.07 -9.80
CA SER A 195 14.08 5.39 -11.23
C SER A 195 15.26 4.83 -12.03
N ALA A 196 16.44 4.73 -11.41
CA ALA A 196 17.63 4.14 -12.01
C ALA A 196 17.58 2.61 -12.18
N PHE A 197 16.45 1.97 -11.91
CA PHE A 197 16.21 0.58 -12.32
C PHE A 197 15.91 0.45 -13.82
N GLY A 198 15.53 1.53 -14.50
CA GLY A 198 15.32 1.52 -15.94
C GLY A 198 14.05 0.80 -16.40
N PHE A 199 13.16 0.46 -15.47
CA PHE A 199 11.85 -0.13 -15.76
C PHE A 199 10.86 0.84 -16.43
N SER A 200 11.32 1.96 -17.00
CA SER A 200 10.49 2.91 -17.73
C SER A 200 10.04 2.42 -19.12
N ASN A 201 10.47 1.22 -19.57
CA ASN A 201 10.43 0.85 -20.99
C ASN A 201 10.10 -0.61 -21.36
N ILE A 202 9.54 -1.45 -20.49
CA ILE A 202 9.23 -2.87 -20.84
C ILE A 202 7.74 -3.19 -20.73
N LEU A 203 6.88 -2.22 -21.03
CA LEU A 203 5.51 -2.47 -21.43
C LEU A 203 5.47 -2.25 -22.95
N ASP A 204 4.83 -3.14 -23.72
CA ASP A 204 4.61 -2.88 -25.14
C ASP A 204 3.76 -1.59 -25.33
N GLU A 205 3.67 -1.03 -26.54
CA GLU A 205 2.90 0.21 -26.73
C GLU A 205 1.43 0.10 -26.31
N ILE A 206 0.85 -1.11 -26.33
CA ILE A 206 -0.53 -1.39 -25.93
C ILE A 206 -0.61 -1.43 -24.39
N GLU A 207 0.27 -2.16 -23.73
CA GLU A 207 0.37 -2.23 -22.27
C GLU A 207 0.72 -0.87 -21.67
N LYS A 208 1.59 -0.09 -22.31
CA LYS A 208 1.86 1.31 -21.93
C LYS A 208 0.60 2.14 -22.04
N ARG A 209 -0.17 2.01 -23.12
CA ARG A 209 -1.37 2.81 -23.35
C ARG A 209 -2.47 2.42 -22.36
N GLU A 210 -2.70 1.14 -22.14
CA GLU A 210 -3.65 0.65 -21.14
C GLU A 210 -3.23 1.06 -19.72
N TRP A 211 -1.94 1.04 -19.41
CA TRP A 211 -1.41 1.47 -18.11
C TRP A 211 -1.48 3.00 -17.95
N TYR A 212 -1.06 3.78 -18.94
CA TYR A 212 -1.17 5.25 -18.93
C TYR A 212 -2.62 5.72 -18.90
N ASP A 213 -3.52 5.12 -19.69
CA ASP A 213 -4.94 5.47 -19.70
C ASP A 213 -5.64 5.09 -18.39
N LYS A 214 -5.19 4.02 -17.72
CA LYS A 214 -5.71 3.59 -16.41
C LYS A 214 -5.26 4.48 -15.24
N PHE A 215 -4.07 5.08 -15.31
CA PHE A 215 -3.46 5.80 -14.18
C PHE A 215 -3.27 7.31 -14.39
N ASN A 216 -3.40 7.80 -15.62
CA ASN A 216 -3.36 9.22 -15.96
C ASN A 216 -4.18 9.45 -17.24
N PRO A 217 -5.52 9.28 -17.19
CA PRO A 217 -6.35 9.44 -18.38
C PRO A 217 -6.15 10.86 -18.91
N ARG A 218 -5.53 10.98 -20.09
CA ARG A 218 -5.56 12.23 -20.81
C ARG A 218 -7.03 12.46 -21.15
N PHE A 219 -7.64 13.48 -20.56
CA PHE A 219 -8.85 14.04 -21.15
C PHE A 219 -8.48 14.38 -22.60
N LEU A 220 -9.15 13.70 -23.52
CA LEU A 220 -9.06 13.99 -24.94
C LEU A 220 -9.49 15.45 -25.13
N GLU A 221 -8.51 16.34 -25.35
CA GLU A 221 -8.68 17.50 -26.22
C GLU A 221 -8.11 17.15 -27.60
#